data_AF-A0A3A3AAM2-F1
#
_entry.id   AF-A0A3A3AAM2-F1
#
_cell.length_a   1.000
_cell.length_b   1.000
_cell.length_c   1.000
_cell.angle_alpha   90.00
_cell.angle_beta   90.00
_cell.angle_gamma   90.00
#
_symmetry.space_group_name_H-M   'P 1'
#
loop_
_entity.id
_entity.type
_entity.pdbx_description
1 polymer ?
#
loop_
_entity_poly.entity_id
_entity_poly.type
_entity_poly.pdbx_seq_one_letter_code
_entity_poly.pdbx_strand_id
1 'polypeptide(L)' 'MYNGEESEKLIGKWMEERGVRDQMVIATKYGGGYRYHNRENEPFQSNFVGASAKSMHLSVRDSLRKLRTDYIDVLYIHW' A
#
# COMPACT_ATOMS: atom_id res chain seq x y z
N MET A 1 3.51 7.48 3.08
CA MET A 1 3.79 6.57 4.22
C MET A 1 4.66 5.42 3.73
N TYR A 2 5.69 5.05 4.50
CA TYR A 2 6.94 4.37 4.08
C TYR A 2 7.62 5.03 2.86
N ASN A 3 8.53 5.96 3.13
CA ASN A 3 9.39 6.63 2.15
C ASN A 3 8.66 7.08 0.86
N GLY A 4 7.50 7.75 0.98
CA GLY A 4 6.75 8.20 -0.20
C GLY A 4 6.21 7.07 -1.09
N GLU A 5 5.88 5.91 -0.52
CA GLU A 5 5.38 4.71 -1.23
C GLU A 5 6.44 3.90 -1.98
N GLU A 6 7.72 4.26 -1.85
CA GLU A 6 8.82 3.58 -2.55
C GLU A 6 9.16 2.21 -1.95
N SER A 7 8.92 2.00 -0.66
CA SER A 7 9.24 0.73 0.00
C SER A 7 8.47 -0.46 -0.59
N GLU A 8 7.17 -0.29 -0.85
CA GLU A 8 6.34 -1.35 -1.45
C GLU A 8 6.77 -1.64 -2.89
N LYS A 9 7.18 -0.62 -3.66
CA LYS A 9 7.68 -0.78 -5.03
C LYS A 9 8.99 -1.56 -5.06
N LEU A 10 9.90 -1.27 -4.13
CA LEU A 10 11.20 -1.94 -4.02
C LEU A 10 11.01 -3.43 -3.69
N ILE A 11 10.18 -3.73 -2.68
CA ILE A 11 9.89 -5.11 -2.28
C ILE A 11 9.18 -5.85 -3.42
N GLY A 12 8.19 -5.23 -4.07
CA GLY A 12 7.48 -5.82 -5.20
C GLY A 12 8.40 -6.18 -6.36
N LYS A 13 9.29 -5.25 -6.76
CA LYS A 13 10.31 -5.51 -7.78
C LYS A 13 11.24 -6.66 -7.36
N TRP A 14 11.74 -6.65 -6.13
CA TRP A 14 12.64 -7.70 -5.63
C TRP A 14 12.00 -9.09 -5.61
N MET A 15 10.73 -9.19 -5.21
CA MET A 15 9.99 -10.46 -5.21
C MET A 15 9.77 -11.00 -6.62
N GLU A 16 9.38 -10.12 -7.56
CA GLU A 16 9.13 -10.47 -8.96
C GLU A 16 10.42 -10.94 -9.64
N GLU A 17 11.53 -10.22 -9.48
CA GLU A 17 12.84 -10.58 -10.07
C GLU A 17 13.35 -11.95 -9.62
N ARG A 18 12.91 -12.42 -8.45
CA ARG A 18 13.32 -13.71 -7.88
C ARG A 18 12.26 -14.80 -8.03
N GLY A 19 11.03 -14.46 -8.42
CA GLY A 19 9.92 -15.42 -8.51
C GLY A 19 9.58 -16.08 -7.17
N VAL A 20 9.71 -15.35 -6.05
CA VAL A 20 9.60 -15.92 -4.69
C VAL A 20 8.31 -15.55 -3.96
N ARG A 21 7.29 -15.01 -4.66
CA ARG A 21 6.07 -14.51 -4.00
C ARG A 21 5.43 -15.53 -3.06
N ASP A 22 5.33 -16.79 -3.48
CA ASP A 22 4.67 -17.86 -2.70
C ASP A 22 5.49 -18.35 -1.50
N GLN A 23 6.74 -17.89 -1.37
CA GLN A 23 7.61 -18.21 -0.22
C GLN A 23 7.56 -17.13 0.85
N MET A 24 6.93 -15.98 0.57
CA MET A 24 6.94 -14.80 1.43
C MET A 24 5.62 -14.63 2.17
N VAL A 25 5.69 -14.12 3.40
CA VAL A 25 4.53 -13.56 4.12
C VAL A 25 4.61 -12.05 4.06
N ILE A 26 3.68 -11.42 3.34
CA ILE A 26 3.67 -9.97 3.12
C ILE A 26 2.63 -9.30 4.00
N ALA A 27 3.12 -8.41 4.86
CA ALA A 27 2.30 -7.54 5.68
C ALA A 27 2.45 -6.08 5.28
N THR A 28 1.32 -5.38 5.13
CA THR A 28 1.30 -3.91 4.94
C THR A 28 0.17 -3.27 5.75
N LYS A 29 0.11 -1.94 5.76
CA LYS A 29 -0.82 -1.16 6.58
C LYS A 29 -1.53 -0.11 5.76
N TYR A 30 -2.79 0.17 6.09
CA TYR A 30 -3.56 1.28 5.52
C TYR A 30 -4.07 2.23 6.61
N GLY A 31 -4.56 3.40 6.20
CA GLY A 31 -5.23 4.35 7.11
C GLY A 31 -4.37 5.54 7.53
N GLY A 32 -3.07 5.55 7.24
CA GLY A 32 -2.19 6.66 7.61
C GLY A 32 -2.03 7.79 6.58
N GLY A 33 -2.93 7.95 5.62
CA GLY A 33 -2.88 9.10 4.69
C GLY A 33 -1.70 9.03 3.72
N TYR A 34 -1.59 7.95 2.96
CA TYR A 34 -0.43 7.71 2.09
C TYR A 34 -0.27 8.75 0.96
N ARG A 35 -1.34 9.47 0.60
CA ARG A 35 -1.41 10.52 -0.42
C ARG A 35 -1.15 11.94 0.09
N TYR A 36 -0.82 12.14 1.37
CA TYR A 36 -0.61 13.48 1.91
C TYR A 36 0.49 14.29 1.20
N HIS A 37 1.50 13.60 0.65
CA HIS A 37 2.57 14.23 -0.13
C HIS A 37 2.05 14.92 -1.42
N ASN A 38 0.88 14.51 -1.92
CA ASN A 38 0.30 14.98 -3.17
C ASN A 38 -0.94 15.87 -2.96
N ARG A 39 -1.09 16.46 -1.77
CA ARG A 39 -2.30 17.22 -1.38
C ARG A 39 -2.62 18.40 -2.30
N GLU A 40 -1.61 19.01 -2.92
CA GLU A 40 -1.80 20.11 -3.87
C GLU A 40 -2.58 19.66 -5.12
N ASN A 41 -2.34 18.44 -5.61
CA ASN A 41 -3.04 17.87 -6.75
C ASN A 41 -4.29 17.06 -6.33
N GLU A 42 -4.31 16.54 -5.09
CA GLU A 42 -5.40 15.74 -4.53
C GLU A 42 -5.90 16.36 -3.22
N PRO A 43 -6.68 17.46 -3.24
CA PRO A 43 -7.06 18.18 -2.02
C PRO A 43 -7.98 17.37 -1.08
N PHE A 44 -8.78 16.45 -1.61
CA PHE A 44 -9.74 15.63 -0.85
C PHE A 44 -9.10 14.37 -0.25
N GLN A 45 -8.32 14.56 0.81
CA GLN A 45 -7.54 13.50 1.45
C GLN A 45 -8.35 12.50 2.29
N SER A 46 -9.62 12.78 2.59
CA SER A 46 -10.49 11.93 3.42
C SER A 46 -10.67 10.50 2.87
N ASN A 47 -10.46 10.30 1.57
CA ASN A 47 -10.53 8.99 0.94
C ASN A 47 -9.25 8.15 1.08
N PHE A 48 -8.15 8.70 1.60
CA PHE A 48 -6.84 8.03 1.66
C PHE A 48 -6.31 7.85 3.10
N VAL A 49 -7.15 8.15 4.09
CA VAL A 49 -6.85 8.10 5.52
C VAL A 49 -8.00 7.44 6.30
N GLY A 50 -7.67 6.88 7.46
CA GLY A 50 -8.61 6.29 8.42
C GLY A 50 -9.07 4.88 8.05
N ALA A 51 -9.91 4.31 8.91
CA ALA A 51 -10.43 2.94 8.80
C ALA A 51 -11.69 2.82 7.91
N SER A 52 -11.97 3.82 7.06
CA SER A 52 -13.13 3.75 6.18
C SER A 52 -12.95 2.67 5.11
N ALA A 53 -14.03 2.00 4.72
CA ALA A 53 -13.98 0.98 3.65
C ALA A 53 -13.40 1.55 2.35
N LYS A 54 -13.72 2.79 2.00
CA LYS A 54 -13.18 3.46 0.81
C LYS A 54 -11.67 3.66 0.90
N SER A 55 -11.15 4.11 2.06
CA SER A 55 -9.70 4.22 2.26
C SER A 55 -9.03 2.87 2.19
N MET A 56 -9.61 1.84 2.79
CA MET A 56 -9.09 0.47 2.72
C MET A 56 -8.99 -0.01 1.27
N HIS A 57 -10.06 0.09 0.48
CA HIS A 57 -10.08 -0.36 -0.91
C HIS A 57 -9.04 0.36 -1.78
N LEU A 58 -8.92 1.68 -1.65
CA LEU A 58 -7.95 2.46 -2.43
C LEU A 58 -6.51 2.13 -2.03
N SER A 59 -6.23 2.05 -0.73
CA SER A 59 -4.90 1.68 -0.23
C SER A 59 -4.50 0.27 -0.66
N VAL A 60 -5.38 -0.72 -0.49
CA VAL A 60 -5.10 -2.12 -0.88
C VAL A 60 -4.85 -2.22 -2.38
N ARG A 61 -5.70 -1.59 -3.21
CA ARG A 61 -5.51 -1.57 -4.67
C ARG A 61 -4.13 -1.04 -5.05
N ASP A 62 -3.72 0.07 -4.44
CA ASP A 62 -2.44 0.70 -4.76
C ASP A 62 -1.25 -0.10 -4.20
N SER A 63 -1.38 -0.68 -2.99
CA SER A 63 -0.37 -1.57 -2.39
C SER A 63 -0.16 -2.82 -3.24
N LEU A 64 -1.21 -3.51 -3.70
CA LEU A 64 -1.11 -4.67 -4.59
C LEU A 64 -0.35 -4.34 -5.88
N ARG A 65 -0.67 -3.19 -6.51
CA ARG A 65 0.04 -2.72 -7.70
C ARG A 65 1.53 -2.46 -7.42
N LYS A 66 1.86 -1.84 -6.29
CA LYS A 66 3.25 -1.55 -5.90
C LYS A 66 4.03 -2.82 -5.58
N LEU A 67 3.40 -3.74 -4.86
CA LEU A 67 3.96 -5.04 -4.47
C LEU A 67 4.00 -6.06 -5.61
N ARG A 68 3.37 -5.76 -6.77
CA ARG A 68 3.32 -6.64 -7.95
C ARG A 68 2.78 -8.03 -7.62
N THR A 69 1.72 -8.08 -6.83
CA THR A 69 1.02 -9.30 -6.42
C THR A 69 -0.49 -9.03 -6.38
N ASP A 70 -1.26 -10.10 -6.36
CA ASP A 70 -2.72 -10.15 -6.31
C ASP A 70 -3.27 -10.31 -4.89
N TYR A 71 -2.45 -10.68 -3.89
CA TYR A 71 -2.87 -10.81 -2.50
C TYR A 71 -1.86 -10.30 -1.46
N ILE A 72 -2.37 -9.96 -0.28
CA ILE A 72 -1.62 -9.55 0.92
C ILE A 72 -1.97 -10.57 2.02
N ASP A 73 -0.96 -11.11 2.70
CA ASP A 73 -1.14 -12.12 3.74
C ASP A 73 -1.73 -11.51 5.02
N VAL A 74 -1.25 -10.33 5.41
CA VAL A 74 -1.74 -9.62 6.59
C VAL A 74 -1.91 -8.13 6.31
N LEU A 75 -3.14 -7.63 6.45
CA LEU A 75 -3.45 -6.21 6.32
C LEU A 75 -3.76 -5.60 7.69
N TYR A 76 -2.99 -4.60 8.10
CA TYR A 76 -3.21 -3.87 9.34
C TYR A 76 -3.87 -2.50 9.10
N ILE A 77 -4.67 -2.05 10.07
CA ILE A 77 -5.02 -0.63 10.20
C ILE A 77 -3.85 0.06 10.90
N HIS A 78 -3.39 1.20 10.37
CA HIS A 78 -2.17 1.85 10.86
C HIS A 78 -2.37 2.55 12.20
N TRP A 79 -3.53 3.13 12.47
CA TRP A 79 -3.97 3.59 13.79
C TRP A 79 -5.46 3.90 13.71
#